data_AF-A0A940ZWU3-F1
#
_entry.id   AF-A0A940ZWU3-F1
#
_cell.length_a   1.000
_cell.length_b   1.000
_cell.length_c   1.000
_cell.angle_alpha   90.00
_cell.angle_beta   90.00
_cell.angle_gamma   90.00
#
_symmetry.space_group_name_H-M   'P 1'
#
loop_
_entity.id
_entity.type
_entity.pdbx_description
1 polymer ?
#
loop_
_entity_poly.entity_id
_entity_poly.type
_entity_poly.pdbx_seq_one_letter_code
_entity_poly.pdbx_strand_id
1 'polypeptide(L)'
;MGPVYHALGLSVGVLQHESSFLFDPTARMSDPRMANLRPCTRQEAYRADITYGTNSEFGFDYLRDNMKFAAEDFVQRELNYAVVDEVDNILIDEARTPLIISGPSEESTDKYYVIDRIIPLTSTSSTTSSKACAPTPCTSGTWITW
;
A
#
# COMPACT_ATOMS: atom_id res chain seq x y z
N MET A 1 5.42 -22.22 -15.50
CA MET A 1 4.35 -22.96 -16.22
C MET A 1 3.76 -22.20 -17.42
N GLY A 2 4.35 -21.09 -17.89
CA GLY A 2 3.80 -20.29 -19.00
C GLY A 2 3.49 -21.05 -20.30
N PRO A 3 4.40 -21.86 -20.84
CA PRO A 3 4.15 -22.61 -22.08
C PRO A 3 2.97 -23.59 -21.99
N VAL A 4 2.74 -24.19 -20.82
CA VAL A 4 1.65 -25.15 -20.60
C VAL A 4 0.30 -24.44 -20.67
N TYR A 5 0.14 -23.34 -19.94
CA TYR A 5 -1.11 -22.57 -19.98
C TYR A 5 -1.38 -21.96 -21.34
N HIS A 6 -0.34 -21.46 -22.01
CA HIS A 6 -0.47 -20.94 -23.37
C HIS A 6 -0.88 -22.04 -24.38
N ALA A 7 -0.33 -23.25 -24.25
CA ALA A 7 -0.74 -24.39 -25.08
C ALA A 7 -2.20 -24.80 -24.85
N LEU A 8 -2.74 -24.54 -23.65
CA LEU A 8 -4.15 -24.74 -23.32
C LEU A 8 -5.04 -23.54 -23.74
N GLY A 9 -4.48 -22.50 -24.35
CA GLY A 9 -5.20 -21.30 -24.77
C GLY A 9 -5.47 -20.29 -23.65
N LEU A 10 -4.86 -20.47 -22.48
CA LEU A 10 -5.01 -19.57 -21.33
C LEU A 10 -3.94 -18.47 -21.35
N SER A 11 -4.35 -17.27 -20.95
CA SER A 11 -3.49 -16.11 -20.78
C SER A 11 -2.89 -16.07 -19.36
N VAL A 12 -1.62 -15.68 -19.28
CA VAL A 12 -0.88 -15.62 -18.01
C VAL A 12 -0.28 -14.24 -17.82
N GLY A 13 -0.74 -13.54 -16.78
CA GLY A 13 -0.19 -12.28 -16.30
C GLY A 13 0.84 -12.51 -15.19
N VAL A 14 1.83 -11.64 -15.10
CA VAL A 14 2.84 -11.63 -14.04
C VAL A 14 2.97 -10.21 -13.49
N LEU A 15 2.83 -10.08 -12.17
CA LEU A 15 3.00 -8.84 -11.43
C LEU A 15 4.37 -8.83 -10.75
N GLN A 16 5.10 -7.74 -10.93
CA GLN A 16 6.36 -7.45 -10.26
C GLN A 16 6.30 -6.05 -9.63
N HIS A 17 7.34 -5.72 -8.87
CA HIS A 17 7.46 -4.40 -8.28
C HIS A 17 7.45 -3.33 -9.39
N GLU A 18 6.46 -2.43 -9.32
CA GLU A 18 6.20 -1.34 -10.29
C GLU A 18 6.07 -1.74 -11.77
N SER A 19 6.03 -3.04 -12.08
CA SER A 19 6.04 -3.55 -13.45
C SER A 19 5.09 -4.74 -13.61
N SER A 20 4.56 -4.91 -14.81
CA SER A 20 3.64 -6.00 -15.13
C SER A 20 3.91 -6.54 -16.51
N PHE A 21 3.74 -7.84 -16.65
CA PHE A 21 4.06 -8.57 -17.86
C PHE A 21 2.96 -9.55 -18.23
N LEU A 22 2.87 -9.86 -19.51
CA LEU A 22 2.01 -10.90 -20.03
C LEU A 22 2.87 -11.92 -20.78
N PHE A 23 2.59 -13.20 -20.57
CA PHE A 23 3.31 -14.28 -21.22
C PHE A 23 2.99 -14.32 -22.72
N ASP A 24 4.02 -14.18 -23.54
CA ASP A 24 3.94 -14.26 -25.00
C ASP A 24 5.16 -15.04 -25.54
N PRO A 25 4.98 -16.24 -26.12
CA PRO A 25 6.08 -17.06 -26.61
C PRO A 25 6.86 -16.43 -27.78
N THR A 26 6.32 -15.40 -28.41
CA THR A 26 6.99 -14.67 -29.50
C THR A 26 7.84 -13.50 -28.99
N ALA A 27 7.63 -13.07 -27.74
CA ALA A 27 8.33 -11.95 -27.15
C ALA A 27 9.80 -12.30 -26.86
N ARG A 28 10.70 -11.52 -27.43
CA ARG A 28 12.16 -11.64 -27.22
C ARG A 28 12.65 -10.43 -26.43
N MET A 29 12.71 -10.56 -25.10
CA MET A 29 13.39 -9.60 -24.24
C MET A 29 14.91 -9.83 -24.25
N SER A 30 15.67 -8.80 -23.90
CA SER A 30 17.14 -8.87 -23.83
C SER A 30 17.63 -9.76 -22.69
N ASP A 31 16.90 -9.82 -21.57
CA ASP A 31 17.24 -10.68 -20.43
C ASP A 31 16.67 -12.10 -20.65
N PRO A 32 17.51 -13.14 -20.66
CA PRO A 32 17.07 -14.53 -20.79
C PRO A 32 16.05 -14.97 -19.75
N ARG A 33 16.07 -14.38 -18.54
CA ARG A 33 15.10 -14.72 -17.47
C ARG A 33 13.70 -14.18 -17.74
N MET A 34 13.61 -13.14 -18.57
CA MET A 34 12.36 -12.51 -18.97
C MET A 34 12.01 -12.87 -20.43
N ALA A 35 12.67 -13.87 -21.00
CA ALA A 35 12.30 -14.40 -22.29
C ALA A 35 10.83 -14.82 -22.28
N ASN A 36 10.09 -14.48 -23.34
CA ASN A 36 8.67 -14.75 -23.50
C ASN A 36 7.73 -13.93 -22.60
N LEU A 37 8.19 -12.78 -22.09
CA LEU A 37 7.34 -11.82 -21.39
C LEU A 37 7.26 -10.53 -22.21
N ARG A 38 6.04 -10.01 -22.43
CA ARG A 38 5.83 -8.66 -22.95
C ARG A 38 5.45 -7.72 -21.81
N PRO A 39 5.98 -6.49 -21.74
CA PRO A 39 5.48 -5.50 -20.81
C PRO A 39 4.01 -5.18 -21.12
N CYS A 40 3.21 -5.04 -20.08
CA CYS A 40 1.79 -4.72 -20.17
C CYS A 40 1.38 -3.81 -19.00
N THR A 41 0.19 -3.23 -19.09
CA THR A 41 -0.40 -2.47 -17.98
C THR A 41 -0.86 -3.42 -16.87
N ARG A 42 -0.95 -2.94 -15.61
CA ARG A 42 -1.46 -3.81 -14.53
C ARG A 42 -2.88 -4.28 -14.78
N GLN A 43 -3.74 -3.43 -15.35
CA GLN A 43 -5.09 -3.84 -15.74
C GLN A 43 -5.08 -5.03 -16.71
N GLU A 44 -4.17 -5.04 -17.70
CA GLU A 44 -4.03 -6.19 -18.61
C GLU A 44 -3.55 -7.46 -17.89
N ALA A 45 -2.64 -7.33 -16.93
CA ALA A 45 -2.14 -8.47 -16.15
C ALA A 45 -3.22 -9.11 -15.26
N TYR A 46 -4.12 -8.32 -14.66
CA TYR A 46 -5.27 -8.82 -13.90
C TYR A 46 -6.42 -9.34 -14.78
N ARG A 47 -6.49 -8.89 -16.05
CA ARG A 47 -7.44 -9.41 -17.04
C ARG A 47 -7.02 -10.75 -17.63
N ALA A 48 -5.79 -11.19 -17.40
CA ALA A 48 -5.37 -12.54 -17.76
C ALA A 48 -6.17 -13.59 -16.99
N ASP A 49 -6.26 -14.79 -17.53
CA ASP A 49 -6.97 -15.91 -16.89
C ASP A 49 -6.29 -16.26 -15.57
N ILE A 50 -4.95 -16.35 -15.60
CA ILE A 50 -4.10 -16.66 -14.46
C ILE A 50 -3.15 -15.48 -14.23
N THR A 51 -3.09 -14.99 -13.00
CA THR A 51 -2.16 -13.91 -12.61
C THR A 51 -1.20 -14.42 -11.54
N TYR A 52 0.09 -14.38 -11.82
CA TYR A 52 1.15 -14.63 -10.85
C TYR A 52 1.65 -13.32 -10.27
N GLY A 53 2.06 -13.34 -9.01
CA GLY A 53 2.61 -12.16 -8.33
C GLY A 53 3.02 -12.51 -6.92
N THR A 54 3.68 -11.58 -6.25
CA THR A 54 3.97 -11.70 -4.82
C THR A 54 2.77 -11.23 -4.00
N ASN A 55 2.64 -11.75 -2.78
CA ASN A 55 1.58 -11.37 -1.83
C ASN A 55 1.48 -9.84 -1.62
N SER A 56 2.63 -9.18 -1.51
CA SER A 56 2.73 -7.74 -1.27
C SER A 56 2.14 -6.94 -2.43
N GLU A 57 2.40 -7.36 -3.67
CA GLU A 57 1.89 -6.65 -4.84
C GLU A 57 0.36 -6.76 -4.97
N PHE A 58 -0.20 -7.94 -4.70
CA PHE A 58 -1.66 -8.13 -4.66
C PHE A 58 -2.29 -7.28 -3.54
N GLY A 59 -1.69 -7.26 -2.36
CA GLY A 59 -2.19 -6.44 -1.25
C GLY A 59 -2.09 -4.94 -1.53
N PHE A 60 -0.99 -4.47 -2.11
CA PHE A 60 -0.81 -3.05 -2.43
C PHE A 60 -1.70 -2.58 -3.56
N ASP A 61 -1.94 -3.41 -4.59
CA ASP A 61 -2.93 -3.09 -5.62
C ASP A 61 -4.32 -2.95 -5.05
N TYR A 62 -4.71 -3.86 -4.14
CA TYR A 62 -5.99 -3.76 -3.46
C TYR A 62 -6.12 -2.46 -2.64
N LEU A 63 -5.09 -2.14 -1.85
CA LEU A 63 -5.08 -0.90 -1.07
C LEU A 63 -5.09 0.35 -1.96
N ARG A 64 -4.37 0.34 -3.09
CA ARG A 64 -4.37 1.44 -4.07
C ARG A 64 -5.71 1.60 -4.77
N ASP A 65 -6.38 0.50 -5.11
CA ASP A 65 -7.71 0.57 -5.71
C ASP A 65 -8.73 1.20 -4.75
N ASN A 66 -8.63 0.93 -3.45
CA ASN A 66 -9.47 1.57 -2.43
C ASN A 66 -9.18 3.06 -2.18
N MET A 67 -8.11 3.61 -2.75
CA MET A 67 -7.83 5.06 -2.72
C MET A 67 -8.27 5.80 -3.98
N LYS A 68 -8.74 5.09 -5.02
CA LYS A 68 -9.19 5.70 -6.28
C LYS A 68 -10.61 6.24 -6.18
N PHE A 69 -10.88 7.32 -6.91
CA PHE A 69 -12.19 7.98 -6.89
C PHE A 69 -13.21 7.31 -7.82
N ALA A 70 -12.76 6.72 -8.93
CA ALA A 70 -13.63 6.08 -9.92
C ALA A 70 -13.33 4.59 -10.03
N ALA A 71 -14.39 3.79 -10.20
CA ALA A 71 -14.29 2.33 -10.36
C ALA A 71 -13.60 1.94 -11.68
N GLU A 72 -13.64 2.80 -12.70
CA GLU A 72 -13.00 2.60 -14.00
C GLU A 72 -11.47 2.53 -13.89
N ASP A 73 -10.91 3.19 -12.88
CA ASP A 73 -9.48 3.21 -12.62
C ASP A 73 -9.01 1.95 -11.87
N PHE A 74 -9.91 1.08 -11.41
CA PHE A 74 -9.55 -0.11 -10.65
C PHE A 74 -8.72 -1.06 -11.50
N VAL A 75 -7.68 -1.62 -10.87
CA VAL A 75 -6.73 -2.51 -11.53
C VAL A 75 -7.10 -3.96 -11.27
N GLN A 76 -7.54 -4.28 -10.06
CA GLN A 76 -8.01 -5.60 -9.69
C GLN A 76 -9.43 -5.87 -10.21
N ARG A 77 -9.68 -7.15 -10.52
CA ARG A 77 -11.00 -7.71 -10.80
C ARG A 77 -11.64 -8.25 -9.52
N GLU A 78 -12.81 -8.87 -9.65
CA GLU A 78 -13.43 -9.64 -8.57
C GLU A 78 -12.45 -10.70 -8.02
N LEU A 79 -12.37 -10.82 -6.70
CA LEU A 79 -11.46 -11.75 -6.02
C LEU A 79 -12.07 -13.15 -5.99
N ASN A 80 -11.84 -13.96 -7.04
CA ASN A 80 -12.48 -15.27 -7.19
C ASN A 80 -11.77 -16.40 -6.43
N TYR A 81 -10.48 -16.61 -6.71
CA TYR A 81 -9.70 -17.72 -6.18
C TYR A 81 -8.22 -17.36 -6.15
N ALA A 82 -7.53 -17.82 -5.11
CA ALA A 82 -6.10 -17.62 -4.95
C ALA A 82 -5.45 -18.94 -4.48
N VAL A 83 -4.32 -19.26 -5.08
CA VAL A 83 -3.41 -20.31 -4.59
C VAL A 83 -2.24 -19.60 -3.95
N VAL A 84 -2.01 -19.87 -2.67
CA VAL A 84 -0.88 -19.32 -1.93
C VAL A 84 0.22 -20.36 -1.91
N ASP A 85 1.34 -20.05 -2.54
CA ASP A 85 2.58 -20.82 -2.38
C ASP A 85 3.26 -20.41 -1.07
N GLU A 86 4.00 -21.32 -0.45
CA GLU A 86 4.63 -21.11 0.86
C GLU A 86 3.66 -20.55 1.93
N VAL A 87 2.52 -21.24 2.12
CA VAL A 87 1.39 -20.76 2.93
C VAL A 87 1.74 -20.43 4.38
N ASP A 88 2.68 -21.15 4.98
CA ASP A 88 3.17 -20.91 6.34
C ASP A 88 3.96 -19.59 6.41
N ASN A 89 4.89 -19.37 5.48
CA ASN A 89 5.63 -18.11 5.41
C ASN A 89 4.69 -16.92 5.22
N ILE A 90 3.74 -17.01 4.27
CA ILE A 90 2.87 -15.89 3.91
C ILE A 90 1.81 -15.62 4.99
N LEU A 91 1.09 -16.65 5.46
CA LEU A 91 -0.06 -16.45 6.35
C LEU A 91 0.29 -16.47 7.84
N ILE A 92 1.48 -16.96 8.23
CA ILE A 92 1.89 -17.01 9.65
C ILE A 92 3.00 -16.02 9.95
N ASP A 93 4.04 -15.95 9.12
CA ASP A 93 5.22 -15.15 9.42
C ASP A 93 5.08 -13.73 8.88
N GLU A 94 4.81 -13.57 7.59
CA GLU A 94 4.67 -12.24 6.97
C GLU A 94 3.40 -11.51 7.42
N ALA A 95 2.31 -12.24 7.64
CA ALA A 95 1.03 -11.69 8.12
C ALA A 95 1.10 -11.00 9.51
N ARG A 96 2.20 -11.15 10.25
CA ARG A 96 2.39 -10.48 11.56
C ARG A 96 2.58 -8.98 11.43
N THR A 97 3.06 -8.50 10.28
CA THR A 97 3.26 -7.08 10.01
C THR A 97 2.23 -6.63 8.98
N PRO A 98 1.35 -5.66 9.31
CA PRO A 98 0.33 -5.23 8.36
C PRO A 98 0.96 -4.57 7.13
N LEU A 99 0.33 -4.78 5.97
CA LEU A 99 0.72 -4.14 4.73
C LEU A 99 0.28 -2.67 4.74
N ILE A 100 1.24 -1.73 4.68
CA ILE A 100 0.99 -0.29 4.82
C ILE A 100 1.50 0.44 3.58
N ILE A 101 0.66 1.29 2.98
CA ILE A 101 1.09 2.28 1.99
C ILE A 101 1.50 3.54 2.74
N SER A 102 2.79 3.85 2.74
CA SER A 102 3.30 5.15 3.17
C SER A 102 3.60 6.03 1.96
N GLY A 103 3.31 7.32 2.07
CA GLY A 103 3.68 8.34 1.10
C GLY A 103 4.58 9.38 1.76
N PRO A 104 5.39 10.12 0.97
CA PRO A 104 6.08 11.29 1.50
C PRO A 104 5.04 12.28 2.03
N SER A 105 5.24 12.80 3.23
CA SER A 105 4.39 13.87 3.75
C SER A 105 4.73 15.16 3.00
N GLU A 106 3.81 15.62 2.14
CA GLU A 106 3.86 16.98 1.58
C GLU A 106 3.36 18.00 2.62
N GLU A 107 4.08 18.13 3.73
CA GLU A 107 3.84 19.23 4.66
C GLU A 107 5.09 20.09 4.79
N SER A 108 5.00 21.30 4.24
CA SER A 108 5.89 22.40 4.59
C SER A 108 5.71 22.69 6.07
N THR A 109 6.76 22.44 6.85
CA THR A 109 6.86 22.74 8.29
C THR A 109 6.36 24.15 8.63
N ASP A 110 6.44 25.07 7.66
CA ASP A 110 5.89 26.43 7.68
C ASP A 110 4.42 26.52 8.10
N LYS A 111 3.57 25.56 7.69
CA LYS A 111 2.14 25.57 8.06
C LYS A 111 1.95 25.37 9.56
N TYR A 112 2.77 24.52 10.20
CA TYR A 112 2.74 24.32 11.65
C TYR A 112 3.06 25.63 12.38
N TYR A 113 4.07 26.38 11.94
CA TYR A 113 4.42 27.68 12.53
C TYR A 113 3.37 28.77 12.30
N VAL A 114 2.62 28.71 11.19
CA VAL A 114 1.51 29.64 10.94
C VAL A 114 0.32 29.32 11.84
N ILE A 115 -0.03 28.04 11.98
CA ILE A 115 -1.14 27.59 12.82
C ILE A 115 -0.85 27.86 14.31
N ASP A 116 0.37 27.59 14.77
CA ASP A 116 0.81 27.87 16.15
C ASP A 116 0.69 29.36 16.52
N ARG A 117 0.85 30.26 15.54
CA ARG A 117 0.64 31.71 15.73
C ARG A 117 -0.83 32.11 15.78
N ILE A 118 -1.73 31.32 15.20
CA ILE A 118 -3.17 31.63 15.12
C ILE A 118 -3.94 31.08 16.34
N ILE A 119 -3.57 29.90 16.85
CA ILE A 119 -4.24 29.24 17.98
C ILE A 119 -4.39 30.16 19.23
N PRO A 120 -3.38 30.95 19.64
CA PRO A 120 -3.50 31.86 20.78
C PRO A 120 -4.49 33.01 20.54
N LEU A 121 -4.67 33.41 19.28
CA LEU A 121 -5.54 34.51 18.86
C LEU A 121 -7.03 34.11 18.86
N THR A 122 -7.34 32.81 18.90
CA THR A 122 -8.72 32.29 18.92
C THR A 122 -9.38 32.25 20.32
N SER A 123 -8.80 32.89 21.34
CA SER A 123 -9.45 33.00 22.65
C SER A 123 -10.48 34.13 22.69
N THR A 124 -11.72 33.87 22.27
CA THR A 124 -12.86 34.68 22.74
C THR A 124 -14.20 33.94 22.75
N SER A 125 -14.80 33.93 23.95
CA SER A 125 -16.19 33.61 24.31
C SER A 125 -16.58 32.16 24.64
N SER A 126 -16.11 31.67 25.79
CA SER A 126 -17.08 31.27 26.81
C SER A 126 -16.59 31.71 28.19
N THR A 127 -17.33 32.62 28.78
CA THR A 127 -17.22 32.99 30.19
C THR A 127 -17.44 31.75 31.04
N THR A 128 -16.48 31.36 31.90
CA THR A 128 -16.64 31.28 33.37
C THR A 128 -15.39 30.65 34.03
N SER A 129 -14.69 31.48 34.80
CA SER A 129 -14.00 31.19 36.07
C SER A 129 -13.11 29.93 36.19
N SER A 130 -11.79 30.11 36.19
CA SER A 130 -10.96 30.12 37.41
C SER A 130 -9.53 29.60 37.17
N LYS A 131 -8.59 30.36 37.75
CA LYS A 131 -7.18 30.02 38.07
C LYS A 131 -6.20 29.81 36.91
N ALA A 132 -5.46 30.89 36.68
CA ALA A 132 -4.08 30.84 36.21
C ALA A 132 -3.27 29.81 37.01
N CYS A 133 -2.79 28.76 36.34
CA CYS A 133 -1.76 27.87 36.86
C CYS A 133 -0.42 28.44 36.39
N ALA A 134 0.33 29.05 37.30
CA ALA A 134 1.72 29.43 37.06
C ALA A 134 2.59 28.16 36.98
N PRO A 135 3.66 28.12 36.16
CA PRO A 135 4.56 26.97 36.13
C PRO A 135 5.45 26.99 37.37
N THR A 136 5.15 26.14 38.36
CA THR A 136 6.11 25.81 39.43
C THR A 136 7.16 24.81 38.91
N PRO A 137 8.45 24.99 39.25
CA PRO A 137 9.51 24.08 38.83
C PRO A 137 9.35 22.72 39.52
N CYS A 138 9.39 21.65 38.72
CA CYS A 138 9.41 20.27 39.19
C CYS A 138 10.64 20.04 40.07
N THR A 139 10.43 19.89 41.37
CA THR A 139 11.42 19.30 42.28
C THR A 139 10.79 18.12 43.03
N SER A 140 11.55 17.03 43.06
CA SER A 140 11.44 15.82 43.90
C SER A 140 10.22 14.90 43.71
N GLY A 141 10.43 13.88 42.87
CA GLY A 141 10.35 12.45 43.22
C GLY A 141 9.17 11.95 44.04
N THR A 142 8.31 11.16 43.40
CA THR A 142 7.70 9.98 44.02
C THR A 142 7.38 8.96 42.94
N TRP A 143 8.02 7.80 43.02
CA TRP A 143 7.73 6.63 42.20
C TRP A 143 6.40 6.03 42.64
N ILE A 144 5.49 5.74 41.70
CA ILE A 144 4.33 4.88 41.96
C ILE A 144 4.34 3.78 40.91
N THR A 145 4.70 2.58 41.36
CA THR A 145 4.38 1.30 40.75
C THR A 145 2.90 0.99 40.98
N TRP A 146 2.16 0.63 39.94
CA TRP A 146 1.41 -0.62 39.77
C TRP A 146 1.17 -0.83 38.27
#